data_AF-A0AAP5YDY9-F1
#
_entry.id   AF-A0AAP5YDY9-F1
#
_cell.length_a   1.000
_cell.length_b   1.000
_cell.length_c   1.000
_cell.angle_alpha   90.00
_cell.angle_beta   90.00
_cell.angle_gamma   90.00
#
_symmetry.space_group_name_H-M   'P 1'
#
loop_
_entity.id
_entity.type
_entity.pdbx_description
1 polymer ?
#
loop_
_entity_poly.entity_id
_entity_poly.type
_entity_poly.pdbx_seq_one_letter_code
_entity_poly.pdbx_strand_id
1 'polypeptide(L)'
;NIDALTKAQTQQAEQPNDTAPDQSGESQSAGSDWSINLAGVTVSNGSLEIQDKQAGNYTKLYDVSLNLSEFAFDSWTTADFGVKGEMNDQKFTAEGKADFKLAKGLASYALKNINVDATYTDPNNTIESAKIGLDTFEFDKVNNLSYALQGSAAGMKLDMQGGGQLTVDQAISKVLLNKLTLKSSFEGDALPQSPMKVDMVSDLSFDLNKSHLSFILEKLTANAIALDGKADVTLGDIPKIR
;
A
#
# COMPACT_ATOMS: atom_id res chain seq x y z
N ASN A 1 27.53 37.69 -32.42
CA ASN A 1 27.07 39.09 -32.35
C ASN A 1 26.37 39.37 -33.67
N ILE A 2 25.06 39.13 -33.70
CA ILE A 2 24.21 39.25 -34.89
C ILE A 2 23.73 40.69 -34.90
N ASP A 3 24.53 41.53 -35.55
CA ASP A 3 24.31 42.97 -35.67
C ASP A 3 24.19 43.29 -37.16
N ALA A 4 23.00 43.04 -37.71
CA ALA A 4 22.49 43.56 -38.98
C ALA A 4 21.05 43.05 -39.14
N LEU A 5 20.14 43.96 -39.54
CA LEU A 5 18.66 43.82 -39.55
C LEU A 5 18.06 44.01 -38.14
N THR A 6 17.45 45.13 -37.77
CA THR A 6 16.60 46.02 -38.57
C THR A 6 16.47 47.36 -37.86
N LYS A 7 17.36 48.31 -38.19
CA LYS A 7 17.09 49.75 -38.06
C LYS A 7 16.32 50.19 -39.30
N ALA A 8 15.00 50.07 -39.24
CA ALA A 8 13.99 50.75 -40.05
C ALA A 8 12.64 50.27 -39.46
N GLN A 9 11.78 51.04 -38.81
CA GLN A 9 11.61 52.47 -38.65
C GLN A 9 11.05 52.70 -37.24
N THR A 10 11.74 53.47 -36.42
CA THR A 10 11.15 54.15 -35.26
C THR A 10 11.11 55.64 -35.58
N GLN A 11 9.95 56.11 -36.01
CA GLN A 11 9.56 57.52 -35.93
C GLN A 11 8.05 57.57 -36.17
N GLN A 12 7.26 57.61 -35.09
CA GLN A 12 6.33 58.71 -34.83
C GLN A 12 5.76 58.58 -33.41
N ALA A 13 6.06 59.56 -32.57
CA ALA A 13 5.33 59.84 -31.35
C ALA A 13 4.34 60.97 -31.66
N GLU A 14 3.09 60.86 -31.21
CA GLU A 14 2.37 61.86 -30.40
C GLU A 14 0.88 61.50 -30.25
N GLN A 15 0.43 61.57 -29.00
CA GLN A 15 -0.94 61.42 -28.51
C GLN A 15 -1.61 62.82 -28.49
N PRO A 16 -2.96 62.94 -28.52
CA PRO A 16 -3.65 63.09 -27.23
C PRO A 16 -5.06 62.46 -27.12
N ASN A 17 -5.46 62.27 -25.86
CA ASN A 17 -6.76 61.93 -25.25
C ASN A 17 -8.04 61.90 -26.11
N ASP A 18 -8.81 60.81 -25.99
CA ASP A 18 -10.17 60.88 -25.41
C ASP A 18 -10.71 59.51 -24.92
N THR A 19 -11.28 59.52 -23.70
CA THR A 19 -12.31 58.65 -23.07
C THR A 19 -12.37 57.11 -23.26
N ALA A 20 -12.28 56.39 -22.12
CA ALA A 20 -12.73 55.01 -21.84
C ALA A 20 -14.28 54.84 -21.92
N PRO A 21 -14.92 53.65 -21.85
CA PRO A 21 -14.47 52.29 -21.42
C PRO A 21 -14.70 51.21 -22.53
N ASP A 22 -14.28 49.94 -22.47
CA ASP A 22 -14.32 48.96 -21.40
C ASP A 22 -13.41 47.77 -21.80
N GLN A 23 -12.57 47.28 -20.89
CA GLN A 23 -11.76 46.08 -21.09
C GLN A 23 -12.56 44.86 -20.64
N SER A 24 -13.15 44.13 -21.59
CA SER A 24 -13.42 42.71 -21.37
C SER A 24 -12.11 41.94 -21.54
N GLY A 25 -11.36 41.84 -20.45
CA GLY A 25 -10.29 40.86 -20.32
C GLY A 25 -10.89 39.46 -20.27
N GLU A 26 -10.87 38.74 -21.38
CA GLU A 26 -10.95 37.28 -21.32
C GLU A 26 -9.58 36.75 -20.88
N SER A 27 -9.45 36.65 -19.56
CA SER A 27 -8.49 35.78 -18.93
C SER A 27 -8.90 34.33 -19.09
N GLN A 28 -7.88 33.48 -19.14
CA GLN A 28 -7.86 32.03 -19.00
C GLN A 28 -8.16 31.26 -20.28
N SER A 29 -7.05 30.92 -20.96
CA SER A 29 -6.91 29.63 -21.62
C SER A 29 -7.47 28.53 -20.71
N ALA A 30 -8.67 28.05 -21.02
CA ALA A 30 -9.17 26.79 -20.51
C ALA A 30 -8.15 25.73 -20.94
N GLY A 31 -7.35 25.25 -19.97
CA GLY A 31 -6.47 24.12 -20.19
C GLY A 31 -7.32 22.97 -20.70
N SER A 32 -6.93 22.40 -21.85
CA SER A 32 -7.68 21.36 -22.53
C SER A 32 -8.07 20.25 -21.55
N ASP A 33 -9.39 20.07 -21.36
CA ASP A 33 -9.96 19.01 -20.53
C ASP A 33 -9.72 17.66 -21.22
N TRP A 34 -8.53 17.10 -21.05
CA TRP A 34 -8.20 15.79 -21.60
C TRP A 34 -8.96 14.70 -20.84
N SER A 35 -9.36 13.66 -21.57
CA SER A 35 -9.96 12.44 -21.02
C SER A 35 -9.10 11.24 -21.41
N ILE A 36 -8.92 10.30 -20.50
CA ILE A 36 -8.31 8.99 -20.77
C ILE A 36 -9.41 7.96 -20.63
N ASN A 37 -9.60 7.17 -21.68
CA ASN A 37 -10.38 5.94 -21.67
C ASN A 37 -9.46 4.82 -22.17
N LEU A 38 -9.39 3.73 -21.43
CA LEU A 38 -8.54 2.60 -21.73
C LEU A 38 -9.41 1.34 -21.72
N ALA A 39 -9.53 0.67 -22.86
CA ALA A 39 -10.39 -0.52 -22.99
C ALA A 39 -9.98 -1.69 -22.07
N GLY A 40 -8.75 -1.65 -21.56
CA GLY A 40 -8.16 -2.65 -20.68
C GLY A 40 -6.68 -2.85 -21.04
N VAL A 41 -5.90 -3.35 -20.09
CA VAL A 41 -4.49 -3.70 -20.29
C VAL A 41 -4.26 -5.11 -19.82
N THR A 42 -3.57 -5.90 -20.62
CA THR A 42 -3.09 -7.22 -20.22
C THR A 42 -1.60 -7.33 -20.49
N VAL A 43 -0.86 -7.60 -19.43
CA VAL A 43 0.53 -8.08 -19.48
C VAL A 43 0.51 -9.53 -19.05
N SER A 44 1.17 -10.39 -19.83
CA SER A 44 1.29 -11.82 -19.55
C SER A 44 2.72 -12.27 -19.79
N ASN A 45 3.20 -13.19 -18.96
CA ASN A 45 4.52 -13.81 -19.08
C ASN A 45 5.66 -12.78 -19.08
N GLY A 46 5.52 -11.69 -18.33
CA GLY A 46 6.61 -10.74 -18.13
C GLY A 46 7.74 -11.36 -17.31
N SER A 47 8.97 -10.90 -17.55
CA SER A 47 10.15 -11.29 -16.77
C SER A 47 11.08 -10.10 -16.54
N LEU A 48 11.78 -10.13 -15.42
CA LEU A 48 12.79 -9.15 -15.03
C LEU A 48 13.93 -9.89 -14.34
N GLU A 49 15.16 -9.58 -14.71
CA GLU A 49 16.35 -10.18 -14.11
C GLU A 49 17.31 -9.07 -13.69
N ILE A 50 17.72 -9.09 -12.43
CA ILE A 50 18.64 -8.14 -11.83
C ILE A 50 19.80 -8.93 -11.26
N GLN A 51 21.01 -8.61 -11.70
CA GLN A 51 22.24 -9.21 -11.19
C GLN A 51 23.15 -8.11 -10.66
N ASP A 52 23.32 -8.08 -9.33
CA ASP A 52 24.31 -7.24 -8.67
C ASP A 52 25.54 -8.08 -8.34
N LYS A 53 26.59 -7.91 -9.16
CA LYS A 53 27.86 -8.63 -8.99
C LYS A 53 28.68 -8.12 -7.80
N GLN A 54 28.45 -6.90 -7.31
CA GLN A 54 29.16 -6.35 -6.16
C GLN A 54 28.59 -6.88 -4.86
N ALA A 55 27.26 -6.91 -4.76
CA ALA A 55 26.56 -7.46 -3.60
C ALA A 55 26.43 -9.00 -3.64
N GLY A 56 26.69 -9.63 -4.79
CA GLY A 56 26.49 -11.07 -4.99
C GLY A 56 25.02 -11.47 -5.04
N ASN A 57 24.13 -10.53 -5.35
CA ASN A 57 22.68 -10.75 -5.33
C ASN A 57 22.15 -11.02 -6.74
N TYR A 58 21.28 -12.02 -6.80
CA TYR A 58 20.52 -12.35 -7.99
C TYR A 58 19.02 -12.26 -7.69
N THR A 59 18.28 -11.55 -8.53
CA THR A 59 16.83 -11.48 -8.46
C THR A 59 16.23 -11.74 -9.83
N LYS A 60 15.30 -12.68 -9.90
CA LYS A 60 14.54 -12.99 -11.11
C LYS A 60 13.06 -12.94 -10.79
N LEU A 61 12.32 -12.10 -11.51
CA LEU A 61 10.87 -12.13 -11.56
C LEU A 61 10.45 -12.78 -12.88
N TYR A 62 9.48 -13.68 -12.83
CA TYR A 62 8.97 -14.40 -13.99
C TYR A 62 7.49 -14.71 -13.78
N ASP A 63 6.83 -15.15 -14.86
CA ASP A 63 5.38 -15.32 -14.91
C ASP A 63 4.64 -14.06 -14.44
N VAL A 64 5.20 -12.87 -14.71
CA VAL A 64 4.58 -11.61 -14.32
C VAL A 64 3.32 -11.41 -15.15
N SER A 65 2.19 -11.26 -14.48
CA SER A 65 0.89 -10.97 -15.08
C SER A 65 0.29 -9.73 -14.44
N LEU A 66 -0.36 -8.92 -15.28
CA LEU A 66 -1.17 -7.80 -14.87
C LEU A 66 -2.37 -7.76 -15.80
N ASN A 67 -3.57 -7.82 -15.24
CA ASN A 67 -4.80 -7.52 -15.95
C ASN A 67 -5.42 -6.27 -15.34
N LEU A 68 -5.82 -5.35 -16.20
CA LEU A 68 -6.57 -4.17 -15.87
C LEU A 68 -7.82 -4.18 -16.74
N SER A 69 -8.99 -4.16 -16.11
CA SER A 69 -10.26 -4.00 -16.83
C SER A 69 -10.33 -2.63 -17.51
N GLU A 70 -11.43 -2.35 -18.20
CA GLU A 70 -11.67 -1.02 -18.73
C GLU A 70 -11.48 0.05 -17.64
N PHE A 71 -10.75 1.10 -18.00
CA PHE A 71 -10.47 2.24 -17.14
C PHE A 71 -11.04 3.51 -17.73
N ALA A 72 -11.82 4.19 -16.88
CA ALA A 72 -12.28 5.56 -17.06
C ALA A 72 -12.30 6.23 -15.68
N PHE A 73 -12.11 7.54 -15.65
CA PHE A 73 -12.28 8.30 -14.41
C PHE A 73 -13.69 8.12 -13.85
N ASP A 74 -13.79 8.16 -12.52
CA ASP A 74 -15.04 8.04 -11.76
C ASP A 74 -15.78 6.70 -11.95
N SER A 75 -15.13 5.73 -12.59
CA SER A 75 -15.61 4.36 -12.78
C SER A 75 -14.76 3.35 -11.99
N TRP A 76 -15.38 2.25 -11.60
CA TRP A 76 -14.64 1.14 -10.96
C TRP A 76 -13.86 0.37 -12.02
N THR A 77 -12.58 0.16 -11.74
CA THR A 77 -11.66 -0.65 -12.54
C THR A 77 -11.09 -1.74 -11.66
N THR A 78 -11.09 -2.97 -12.17
CA THR A 78 -10.47 -4.13 -11.52
C THR A 78 -9.04 -4.27 -12.01
N ALA A 79 -8.11 -4.43 -11.07
CA ALA A 79 -6.73 -4.81 -11.33
C ALA A 79 -6.45 -6.16 -10.68
N ASP A 80 -5.92 -7.10 -11.45
CA ASP A 80 -5.42 -8.39 -10.99
C ASP A 80 -3.93 -8.47 -11.35
N PHE A 81 -3.08 -8.95 -10.43
CA PHE A 81 -1.66 -9.14 -10.69
C PHE A 81 -1.18 -10.51 -10.20
N GLY A 82 -0.11 -10.99 -10.81
CA GLY A 82 0.59 -12.21 -10.40
C GLY A 82 2.07 -12.08 -10.69
N VAL A 83 2.90 -12.62 -9.81
CA VAL A 83 4.35 -12.67 -9.99
C VAL A 83 4.92 -13.89 -9.28
N LYS A 84 5.92 -14.51 -9.92
CA LYS A 84 6.82 -15.44 -9.26
C LYS A 84 8.21 -14.82 -9.19
N GLY A 85 8.91 -15.08 -8.11
CA GLY A 85 10.23 -14.53 -7.87
C GLY A 85 11.20 -15.56 -7.33
N GLU A 86 12.45 -15.39 -7.72
CA GLU A 86 13.62 -16.05 -7.13
C GLU A 86 14.61 -14.97 -6.69
N MET A 87 15.05 -15.03 -5.44
CA MET A 87 16.12 -14.17 -4.92
C MET A 87 17.13 -15.03 -4.18
N ASN A 88 18.29 -15.27 -4.80
CA ASN A 88 19.27 -16.27 -4.32
C ASN A 88 18.57 -17.64 -4.09
N ASP A 89 18.57 -18.18 -2.86
CA ASP A 89 17.91 -19.45 -2.51
C ASP A 89 16.42 -19.29 -2.12
N GLN A 90 15.88 -18.07 -2.20
CA GLN A 90 14.50 -17.77 -1.83
C GLN A 90 13.61 -17.84 -3.05
N LYS A 91 12.44 -18.46 -2.91
CA LYS A 91 11.38 -18.48 -3.93
C LYS A 91 10.12 -17.90 -3.33
N PHE A 92 9.39 -17.13 -4.13
CA PHE A 92 8.12 -16.57 -3.69
C PHE A 92 7.13 -16.45 -4.83
N THR A 93 5.86 -16.43 -4.48
CA THR A 93 4.79 -16.02 -5.38
C THR A 93 3.97 -14.94 -4.69
N ALA A 94 3.42 -14.02 -5.47
CA ALA A 94 2.41 -13.10 -5.01
C ALA A 94 1.37 -12.95 -6.11
N GLU A 95 0.11 -13.07 -5.74
CA GLU A 95 -1.02 -12.76 -6.60
C GLU A 95 -1.99 -11.88 -5.82
N GLY A 96 -2.70 -11.01 -6.54
CA GLY A 96 -3.65 -10.15 -5.87
C GLY A 96 -4.63 -9.51 -6.81
N LYS A 97 -5.67 -8.98 -6.19
CA LYS A 97 -6.79 -8.34 -6.85
C LYS A 97 -7.21 -7.12 -6.06
N ALA A 98 -7.58 -6.05 -6.75
CA ALA A 98 -8.23 -4.90 -6.15
C ALA A 98 -9.15 -4.21 -7.17
N ASP A 99 -10.29 -3.73 -6.71
CA ASP A 99 -11.07 -2.76 -7.45
C ASP A 99 -10.70 -1.36 -6.97
N PHE A 100 -10.47 -0.44 -7.91
CA PHE A 100 -10.19 0.96 -7.61
C PHE A 100 -11.09 1.89 -8.41
N LYS A 101 -11.36 3.06 -7.85
CA LYS A 101 -12.02 4.17 -8.54
C LYS A 101 -11.17 5.41 -8.36
N LEU A 102 -10.88 6.10 -9.46
CA LEU A 102 -10.02 7.27 -9.48
C LEU A 102 -10.79 8.48 -10.03
N ALA A 103 -10.84 9.56 -9.27
CA ALA A 103 -11.51 10.78 -9.73
C ALA A 103 -10.68 11.52 -10.77
N LYS A 104 -11.34 12.26 -11.67
CA LYS A 104 -10.65 13.14 -12.63
C LYS A 104 -9.71 14.11 -11.89
N GLY A 105 -8.52 14.33 -12.46
CA GLY A 105 -7.50 15.18 -11.83
C GLY A 105 -6.81 14.55 -10.62
N LEU A 106 -7.02 13.25 -10.36
CA LEU A 106 -6.40 12.49 -9.26
C LEU A 106 -6.76 13.03 -7.87
N ALA A 107 -7.86 13.77 -7.76
CA ALA A 107 -8.25 14.47 -6.53
C ALA A 107 -8.65 13.52 -5.39
N SER A 108 -9.09 12.31 -5.72
CA SER A 108 -9.44 11.28 -4.74
C SER A 108 -9.38 9.89 -5.38
N TYR A 109 -9.18 8.89 -4.53
CA TYR A 109 -9.25 7.48 -4.90
C TYR A 109 -10.04 6.69 -3.85
N ALA A 110 -10.61 5.57 -4.27
CA ALA A 110 -11.24 4.60 -3.38
C ALA A 110 -10.86 3.18 -3.82
N LEU A 111 -10.69 2.28 -2.85
CA LEU A 111 -10.37 0.88 -3.11
C LEU A 111 -11.40 -0.04 -2.44
N LYS A 112 -11.63 -1.20 -3.04
CA LYS A 112 -12.44 -2.28 -2.46
C LYS A 112 -12.02 -3.65 -3.01
N ASN A 113 -12.51 -4.71 -2.37
CA ASN A 113 -12.27 -6.08 -2.79
C ASN A 113 -10.76 -6.36 -2.95
N ILE A 114 -9.97 -5.94 -1.97
CA ILE A 114 -8.52 -6.07 -2.02
C ILE A 114 -8.15 -7.42 -1.45
N ASN A 115 -7.43 -8.24 -2.21
CA ASN A 115 -6.96 -9.54 -1.79
C ASN A 115 -5.52 -9.72 -2.27
N VAL A 116 -4.67 -10.25 -1.42
CA VAL A 116 -3.29 -10.63 -1.76
C VAL A 116 -3.03 -12.00 -1.16
N ASP A 117 -2.66 -12.93 -2.03
CA ASP A 117 -2.22 -14.27 -1.67
C ASP A 117 -0.73 -14.41 -2.04
N ALA A 118 0.05 -15.01 -1.15
CA ALA A 118 1.48 -15.17 -1.34
C ALA A 118 1.98 -16.52 -0.82
N THR A 119 3.09 -16.97 -1.39
CA THR A 119 3.86 -18.12 -0.91
C THR A 119 5.33 -17.72 -0.81
N TYR A 120 6.06 -18.41 0.05
CA TYR A 120 7.49 -18.17 0.22
C TYR A 120 8.19 -19.47 0.59
N THR A 121 9.42 -19.67 0.14
CA THR A 121 10.26 -20.80 0.55
C THR A 121 11.72 -20.39 0.50
N ASP A 122 12.46 -20.76 1.53
CA ASP A 122 13.92 -20.77 1.58
C ASP A 122 14.40 -22.09 2.23
N PRO A 123 15.70 -22.33 2.41
CA PRO A 123 16.19 -23.58 2.99
C PRO A 123 15.66 -23.93 4.40
N ASN A 124 15.21 -22.94 5.18
CA ASN A 124 14.81 -23.08 6.58
C ASN A 124 13.33 -22.80 6.84
N ASN A 125 12.63 -22.14 5.91
CA ASN A 125 11.29 -21.63 6.09
C ASN A 125 10.42 -21.90 4.86
N THR A 126 9.15 -22.21 5.07
CA THR A 126 8.17 -22.39 4.00
C THR A 126 6.86 -21.75 4.42
N ILE A 127 6.39 -20.75 3.67
CA ILE A 127 5.03 -20.23 3.78
C ILE A 127 4.24 -20.84 2.63
N GLU A 128 3.38 -21.79 2.97
CA GLU A 128 2.48 -22.48 2.02
C GLU A 128 1.37 -21.54 1.55
N SER A 129 0.89 -20.68 2.44
CA SER A 129 -0.09 -19.65 2.12
C SER A 129 0.00 -18.48 3.10
N ALA A 130 0.13 -17.28 2.57
CA ALA A 130 -0.16 -16.03 3.29
C ALA A 130 -1.28 -15.32 2.55
N LYS A 131 -2.32 -14.91 3.26
CA LYS A 131 -3.49 -14.23 2.70
C LYS A 131 -3.75 -12.95 3.47
N ILE A 132 -4.02 -11.88 2.74
CA ILE A 132 -4.47 -10.60 3.29
C ILE A 132 -5.69 -10.17 2.48
N GLY A 133 -6.78 -9.84 3.16
CA GLY A 133 -8.01 -9.32 2.56
C GLY A 133 -8.43 -8.02 3.22
N LEU A 134 -8.84 -7.04 2.42
CA LEU A 134 -9.40 -5.79 2.89
C LEU A 134 -10.65 -5.43 2.07
N ASP A 135 -11.81 -5.35 2.72
CA ASP A 135 -13.10 -5.16 2.05
C ASP A 135 -13.14 -3.83 1.27
N THR A 136 -12.62 -2.77 1.89
CA THR A 136 -12.51 -1.43 1.34
C THR A 136 -11.29 -0.73 1.93
N PHE A 137 -10.75 0.27 1.23
CA PHE A 137 -9.81 1.21 1.82
C PHE A 137 -10.29 2.63 1.52
N GLU A 138 -10.71 3.30 2.57
CA GLU A 138 -11.02 4.73 2.58
C GLU A 138 -10.46 5.34 3.87
N PHE A 139 -9.90 6.55 3.74
CA PHE A 139 -9.47 7.33 4.90
C PHE A 139 -10.67 7.72 5.78
N ASP A 140 -10.39 7.90 7.08
CA ASP A 140 -11.36 8.25 8.12
C ASP A 140 -12.55 7.28 8.25
N LYS A 141 -12.44 6.09 7.66
CA LYS A 141 -13.45 5.03 7.69
C LYS A 141 -12.89 3.72 8.23
N VAL A 142 -13.80 2.91 8.74
CA VAL A 142 -13.50 1.55 9.17
C VAL A 142 -13.40 0.63 7.94
N ASN A 143 -12.28 -0.05 7.84
CA ASN A 143 -11.94 -0.99 6.78
C ASN A 143 -11.75 -2.38 7.40
N ASN A 144 -12.57 -3.37 7.01
CA ASN A 144 -12.46 -4.71 7.57
C ASN A 144 -11.26 -5.43 6.96
N LEU A 145 -10.33 -5.83 7.82
CA LEU A 145 -9.13 -6.60 7.51
C LEU A 145 -9.35 -8.07 7.85
N SER A 146 -8.88 -8.96 6.99
CA SER A 146 -8.72 -10.39 7.26
C SER A 146 -7.31 -10.82 6.90
N TYR A 147 -6.80 -11.82 7.61
CA TYR A 147 -5.53 -12.43 7.27
C TYR A 147 -5.50 -13.91 7.63
N ALA A 148 -4.68 -14.66 6.90
CA ALA A 148 -4.36 -16.04 7.23
C ALA A 148 -2.91 -16.36 6.85
N LEU A 149 -2.29 -17.26 7.59
CA LEU A 149 -0.92 -17.72 7.35
C LEU A 149 -0.83 -19.21 7.69
N GLN A 150 -0.35 -20.00 6.73
CA GLN A 150 0.00 -21.39 6.92
C GLN A 150 1.44 -21.62 6.43
N GLY A 151 2.23 -22.31 7.24
CA GLY A 151 3.60 -22.63 6.87
C GLY A 151 4.42 -23.23 7.99
N SER A 152 5.73 -23.12 7.85
CA SER A 152 6.73 -23.50 8.82
C SER A 152 7.88 -22.50 8.81
N ALA A 153 8.34 -22.12 10.00
CA ALA A 153 9.49 -21.25 10.17
C ALA A 153 10.17 -21.58 11.50
N ALA A 154 11.50 -21.47 11.54
CA ALA A 154 12.30 -21.71 12.74
C ALA A 154 11.97 -23.05 13.45
N GLY A 155 11.72 -24.11 12.68
CA GLY A 155 11.40 -25.45 13.21
C GLY A 155 9.98 -25.60 13.79
N MET A 156 9.09 -24.62 13.57
CA MET A 156 7.69 -24.68 14.00
C MET A 156 6.77 -24.71 12.78
N LYS A 157 5.70 -25.51 12.83
CA LYS A 157 4.55 -25.33 11.94
C LYS A 157 3.63 -24.26 12.50
N LEU A 158 3.08 -23.45 11.59
CA LEU A 158 2.25 -22.30 11.86
C LEU A 158 0.94 -22.47 11.09
N ASP A 159 -0.17 -22.34 11.78
CA ASP A 159 -1.51 -22.15 11.20
C ASP A 159 -2.16 -20.99 11.96
N MET A 160 -2.43 -19.89 11.25
CA MET A 160 -2.87 -18.63 11.84
C MET A 160 -3.97 -18.04 10.98
N GLN A 161 -5.00 -17.51 11.62
CA GLN A 161 -6.03 -16.72 10.96
C GLN A 161 -6.55 -15.64 11.89
N GLY A 162 -7.07 -14.57 11.31
CA GLY A 162 -7.55 -13.45 12.07
C GLY A 162 -8.14 -12.35 11.22
N GLY A 163 -8.40 -11.24 11.88
CA GLY A 163 -8.97 -10.07 11.25
C GLY A 163 -9.11 -8.92 12.23
N GLY A 164 -9.57 -7.79 11.75
CA GLY A 164 -9.76 -6.59 12.55
C GLY A 164 -10.37 -5.45 11.76
N GLN A 165 -10.46 -4.29 12.39
CA GLN A 165 -11.03 -3.08 11.84
C GLN A 165 -9.93 -2.02 11.73
N LEU A 166 -9.41 -1.82 10.53
CA LEU A 166 -8.39 -0.83 10.21
C LEU A 166 -9.02 0.53 9.94
N THR A 167 -8.54 1.57 10.60
CA THR A 167 -8.86 2.97 10.26
C THR A 167 -7.57 3.74 10.13
N VAL A 168 -7.43 4.48 9.04
CA VAL A 168 -6.31 5.41 8.81
C VAL A 168 -6.95 6.77 8.60
N ASP A 169 -6.53 7.77 9.36
CA ASP A 169 -7.03 9.13 9.14
C ASP A 169 -6.49 9.72 7.84
N GLN A 170 -7.18 10.70 7.27
CA GLN A 170 -6.76 11.30 5.99
C GLN A 170 -5.39 11.99 6.06
N ALA A 171 -5.00 12.49 7.23
CA ALA A 171 -3.68 13.08 7.44
C ALA A 171 -2.56 12.03 7.59
N ILE A 172 -2.89 10.73 7.65
CA ILE A 172 -1.97 9.62 7.93
C ILE A 172 -1.18 9.89 9.22
N SER A 173 -1.85 10.48 10.19
CA SER A 173 -1.30 10.81 11.50
C SER A 173 -1.68 9.79 12.56
N LYS A 174 -2.72 9.01 12.31
CA LYS A 174 -3.25 8.01 13.23
C LYS A 174 -3.71 6.75 12.50
N VAL A 175 -3.22 5.61 12.98
CA VAL A 175 -3.68 4.29 12.55
C VAL A 175 -4.35 3.60 13.74
N LEU A 176 -5.54 3.07 13.52
CA LEU A 176 -6.29 2.28 14.48
C LEU A 176 -6.51 0.88 13.91
N LEU A 177 -6.29 -0.14 14.72
CA LEU A 177 -6.68 -1.51 14.42
C LEU A 177 -7.48 -2.04 15.62
N ASN A 178 -8.80 -1.92 15.51
CA ASN A 178 -9.73 -2.34 16.56
C ASN A 178 -10.19 -3.77 16.31
N LYS A 179 -10.62 -4.47 17.37
CA LYS A 179 -11.13 -5.85 17.30
C LYS A 179 -10.17 -6.77 16.56
N LEU A 180 -8.86 -6.56 16.75
CA LEU A 180 -7.85 -7.44 16.21
C LEU A 180 -8.01 -8.80 16.86
N THR A 181 -8.23 -9.82 16.04
CA THR A 181 -8.37 -11.20 16.48
C THR A 181 -7.27 -12.04 15.87
N LEU A 182 -6.68 -12.92 16.66
CA LEU A 182 -5.79 -13.97 16.17
C LEU A 182 -6.29 -15.29 16.73
N LYS A 183 -6.41 -16.29 15.87
CA LYS A 183 -6.57 -17.68 16.24
C LYS A 183 -5.48 -18.47 15.54
N SER A 184 -4.66 -19.18 16.30
CA SER A 184 -3.54 -19.93 15.75
C SER A 184 -3.25 -21.24 16.46
N SER A 185 -2.55 -22.11 15.75
CA SER A 185 -1.95 -23.33 16.25
C SER A 185 -0.48 -23.35 15.85
N PHE A 186 0.38 -23.60 16.83
CA PHE A 186 1.82 -23.76 16.63
C PHE A 186 2.23 -25.17 17.02
N GLU A 187 3.02 -25.84 16.19
CA GLU A 187 3.57 -27.17 16.49
C GLU A 187 5.08 -27.15 16.37
N GLY A 188 5.79 -27.63 17.39
CA GLY A 188 7.25 -27.75 17.38
C GLY A 188 7.80 -28.22 18.72
N ASP A 189 8.95 -28.87 18.70
CA ASP A 189 9.55 -29.50 19.89
C ASP A 189 10.05 -28.48 20.92
N ALA A 190 10.30 -27.24 20.50
CA ALA A 190 10.73 -26.15 21.38
C ALA A 190 9.57 -25.51 22.18
N LEU A 191 8.32 -25.87 21.88
CA LEU A 191 7.16 -25.30 22.58
C LEU A 191 6.96 -25.95 23.96
N PRO A 192 6.59 -25.18 25.00
CA PRO A 192 6.27 -25.74 26.31
C PRO A 192 5.15 -26.79 26.27
N GLN A 193 4.22 -26.63 25.31
CA GLN A 193 3.21 -27.60 24.96
C GLN A 193 2.99 -27.57 23.45
N SER A 194 3.08 -28.71 22.78
CA SER A 194 2.87 -28.85 21.33
C SER A 194 1.70 -29.81 21.07
N PRO A 195 0.63 -29.41 20.36
CA PRO A 195 0.41 -28.08 19.79
C PRO A 195 0.14 -27.00 20.86
N MET A 196 0.56 -25.77 20.58
CA MET A 196 0.18 -24.57 21.33
C MET A 196 -0.91 -23.84 20.56
N LYS A 197 -2.11 -23.83 21.10
CA LYS A 197 -3.25 -23.08 20.55
C LYS A 197 -3.30 -21.70 21.17
N VAL A 198 -3.36 -20.68 20.34
CA VAL A 198 -3.44 -19.28 20.78
C VAL A 198 -4.71 -18.64 20.25
N ASP A 199 -5.46 -17.98 21.13
CA ASP A 199 -6.53 -17.06 20.74
C ASP A 199 -6.24 -15.69 21.37
N MET A 200 -6.31 -14.62 20.59
CA MET A 200 -6.05 -13.25 21.02
C MET A 200 -7.17 -12.32 20.55
N VAL A 201 -7.52 -11.36 21.40
CA VAL A 201 -8.33 -10.19 21.06
C VAL A 201 -7.61 -8.94 21.57
N SER A 202 -7.39 -7.96 20.72
CA SER A 202 -6.72 -6.71 21.07
C SER A 202 -7.18 -5.51 20.25
N ASP A 203 -6.88 -4.32 20.77
CA ASP A 203 -6.97 -3.05 20.06
C ASP A 203 -5.58 -2.42 19.99
N LEU A 204 -5.24 -1.85 18.84
CA LEU A 204 -3.99 -1.13 18.59
C LEU A 204 -4.29 0.28 18.11
N SER A 205 -3.55 1.27 18.62
CA SER A 205 -3.49 2.59 18.01
C SER A 205 -2.07 3.09 17.92
N PHE A 206 -1.74 3.72 16.79
CA PHE A 206 -0.47 4.41 16.60
C PHE A 206 -0.73 5.87 16.23
N ASP A 207 -0.24 6.78 17.05
CA ASP A 207 -0.21 8.23 16.78
C ASP A 207 1.19 8.57 16.26
N LEU A 208 1.30 8.82 14.95
CA LEU A 208 2.56 9.07 14.27
C LEU A 208 3.18 10.41 14.71
N ASN A 209 2.34 11.41 14.99
CA ASN A 209 2.81 12.72 15.45
C ASN A 209 3.47 12.63 16.83
N LYS A 210 2.97 11.74 17.69
CA LYS A 210 3.54 11.48 19.01
C LYS A 210 4.52 10.31 19.03
N SER A 211 4.70 9.61 17.90
CA SER A 211 5.39 8.32 17.84
C SER A 211 4.97 7.37 18.97
N HIS A 212 3.67 7.32 19.23
CA HIS A 212 3.09 6.64 20.40
C HIS A 212 2.22 5.46 19.96
N LEU A 213 2.59 4.27 20.43
CA LEU A 213 1.83 3.04 20.29
C LEU A 213 1.06 2.77 21.58
N SER A 214 -0.26 2.60 21.47
CA SER A 214 -1.09 2.06 22.54
C SER A 214 -1.61 0.69 22.13
N PHE A 215 -1.48 -0.29 23.02
CA PHE A 215 -1.89 -1.66 22.82
C PHE A 215 -2.74 -2.12 24.00
N ILE A 216 -3.97 -2.53 23.71
CA ILE A 216 -4.90 -3.07 24.70
C ILE A 216 -5.10 -4.54 24.38
N LEU A 217 -4.63 -5.41 25.26
CA LEU A 217 -4.86 -6.85 25.18
C LEU A 217 -6.12 -7.20 25.97
N GLU A 218 -7.24 -7.32 25.28
CA GLU A 218 -8.50 -7.72 25.92
C GLU A 218 -8.46 -9.18 26.37
N LYS A 219 -7.82 -10.03 25.56
CA LYS A 219 -7.71 -11.46 25.84
C LYS A 219 -6.51 -12.05 25.10
N LEU A 220 -5.76 -12.90 25.79
CA LEU A 220 -4.84 -13.86 25.20
C LEU A 220 -5.01 -15.18 25.92
N THR A 221 -5.29 -16.25 25.18
CA THR A 221 -5.20 -17.60 25.69
C THR A 221 -4.12 -18.36 24.96
N ALA A 222 -3.30 -19.11 25.69
CA ALA A 222 -2.32 -20.05 25.17
C ALA A 222 -2.54 -21.39 25.87
N ASN A 223 -3.22 -22.32 25.21
CA ASN A 223 -3.78 -23.53 25.83
C ASN A 223 -4.58 -23.19 27.11
N ALA A 224 -4.12 -23.64 28.28
CA ALA A 224 -4.76 -23.42 29.57
C ALA A 224 -4.40 -22.06 30.22
N ILE A 225 -3.46 -21.32 29.65
CA ILE A 225 -3.03 -20.01 30.16
C ILE A 225 -3.98 -18.96 29.60
N ALA A 226 -4.46 -18.05 30.44
CA ALA A 226 -5.26 -16.90 30.06
C ALA A 226 -4.62 -15.62 30.64
N LEU A 227 -4.48 -14.60 29.81
CA LEU A 227 -3.87 -13.30 30.13
C LEU A 227 -4.73 -12.18 29.53
N ASP A 228 -4.71 -11.03 30.19
CA ASP A 228 -5.22 -9.75 29.69
C ASP A 228 -4.27 -8.64 30.16
N GLY A 229 -4.33 -7.45 29.53
CA GLY A 229 -3.44 -6.37 29.91
C GLY A 229 -3.49 -5.13 29.02
N LYS A 230 -2.70 -4.12 29.38
CA LYS A 230 -2.52 -2.89 28.60
C LYS A 230 -1.05 -2.50 28.59
N ALA A 231 -0.57 -2.04 27.44
CA ALA A 231 0.78 -1.55 27.25
C ALA A 231 0.76 -0.28 26.41
N ASP A 232 1.50 0.74 26.84
CA ASP A 232 1.70 1.98 26.12
C ASP A 232 3.21 2.18 25.91
N VAL A 233 3.61 2.45 24.66
CA VAL A 233 5.00 2.64 24.26
C VAL A 233 5.11 3.96 23.53
N THR A 234 5.91 4.88 24.08
CA THR A 234 6.30 6.12 23.39
C THR A 234 7.72 5.97 22.90
N LEU A 235 7.93 6.10 21.59
CA LEU A 235 9.28 6.16 21.05
C LEU A 235 9.86 7.54 21.38
N GLY A 236 10.86 7.58 22.25
CA GLY A 236 11.59 8.80 22.56
C GLY A 236 12.43 9.26 21.37
N ASP A 237 12.78 10.54 21.35
CA ASP A 237 13.72 11.08 20.36
C ASP A 237 15.04 10.30 20.41
N ILE A 238 15.51 9.82 19.26
CA ILE A 238 16.88 9.32 19.14
C ILE A 238 17.78 10.53 19.39
N PRO A 239 18.59 10.56 20.48
CA PRO A 239 19.44 11.70 20.76
C PRO A 239 20.39 11.91 19.59
N LYS A 240 20.33 13.09 18.96
CA LYS A 240 21.35 13.48 17.98
C LYS A 240 22.65 13.65 18.74
N ILE A 241 23.61 12.78 18.50
CA ILE A 241 25.00 12.99 18.94
C ILE A 241 25.47 14.28 18.27
N ARG A 242 25.77 15.30 19.08
CA ARG A 242 26.41 16.55 18.62
C ARG A 242 27.91 16.42 18.77
#